data_AF-A0A956YZ93-F1
#
_entry.id   AF-A0A956YZ93-F1
#
_cell.length_a   1.000
_cell.length_b   1.000
_cell.length_c   1.000
_cell.angle_alpha   90.00
_cell.angle_beta   90.00
_cell.angle_gamma   90.00
#
_symmetry.space_group_name_H-M   'P 1'
#
loop_
_entity.id
_entity.type
_entity.pdbx_description
1 polymer ?
#
loop_
_entity_poly.entity_id
_entity_poly.type
_entity_poly.pdbx_seq_one_letter_code
_entity_poly.pdbx_strand_id
1 'polypeptide(L)'
;GNAFTELNDPRDQEARFLDMGETFKAGDDDETPLDEDYLRAMRYGMPPNGGFGMGVDRLVMLLTDQDSIRDVILYPHLRPESKREQASP
;
A
#
# COMPACT_ATOMS: atom_id res chain seq x y z
N GLY A 1 -5.89 -9.38 -7.86
CA GLY A 1 -5.26 -9.54 -6.54
C GLY A 1 -3.81 -9.90 -6.75
N ASN A 2 -3.01 -9.81 -5.69
CA ASN A 2 -1.59 -10.13 -5.72
C ASN A 2 -1.32 -11.26 -4.71
N ALA A 3 -0.45 -12.20 -5.05
CA ALA A 3 -0.11 -13.34 -4.21
C ALA A 3 1.35 -13.72 -4.41
N PHE A 4 2.04 -14.09 -3.32
CA PHE A 4 3.45 -14.46 -3.36
C PHE A 4 3.73 -15.58 -2.36
N THR A 5 4.76 -16.40 -2.65
CA THR A 5 5.47 -17.11 -1.59
C THR A 5 6.31 -16.08 -0.86
N GLU A 6 6.09 -15.92 0.44
CA GLU A 6 6.80 -14.88 1.18
C GLU A 6 8.28 -15.20 1.28
N LEU A 7 9.09 -14.14 1.19
CA LEU A 7 10.50 -14.25 1.49
C LEU A 7 10.66 -14.49 2.99
N ASN A 8 11.29 -15.60 3.35
CA ASN A 8 11.51 -15.99 4.74
C ASN A 8 12.99 -16.08 5.12
N ASP A 9 13.91 -15.74 4.19
CA ASP A 9 15.33 -15.59 4.50
C ASP A 9 15.60 -14.16 5.00
N PRO A 10 15.95 -13.97 6.29
CA PRO A 10 16.19 -12.66 6.85
C PRO A 10 17.39 -11.94 6.24
N ARG A 11 18.37 -12.67 5.67
CA ARG A 11 19.54 -12.05 5.03
C ARG A 11 19.19 -11.49 3.66
N ASP A 12 18.39 -12.20 2.88
CA ASP A 12 17.88 -11.69 1.59
C ASP A 12 16.94 -10.49 1.84
N GLN A 13 16.05 -10.59 2.84
CA GLN A 13 15.18 -9.46 3.20
C GLN A 13 15.97 -8.21 3.63
N GLU A 14 17.02 -8.38 4.42
CA GLU A 14 17.90 -7.28 4.84
C GLU A 14 18.64 -6.65 3.66
N ALA A 15 19.18 -7.45 2.74
CA ALA A 15 19.81 -6.95 1.52
C ALA A 15 18.83 -6.12 0.67
N ARG A 16 17.58 -6.57 0.52
CA ARG A 16 16.54 -5.83 -0.21
C ARG A 16 16.17 -4.52 0.45
N PHE A 17 16.11 -4.46 1.77
CA PHE A 17 15.88 -3.20 2.47
C PHE A 17 17.01 -2.20 2.22
N LEU A 18 18.26 -2.66 2.23
CA LEU A 18 19.42 -1.81 1.93
C LEU A 18 19.38 -1.31 0.48
N ASP A 19 19.09 -2.19 -0.49
CA ASP A 19 18.96 -1.81 -1.91
C ASP A 19 17.84 -0.78 -2.12
N MET A 20 16.72 -0.93 -1.42
CA MET A 20 15.62 0.05 -1.44
C MET A 20 16.05 1.39 -0.83
N GLY A 21 16.79 1.39 0.28
CA GLY A 21 17.32 2.61 0.90
C GLY A 21 18.33 3.36 0.05
N GLU A 22 19.08 2.66 -0.81
CA GLU A 22 19.93 3.31 -1.82
C GLU A 22 19.13 3.85 -3.01
N THR A 23 18.01 3.19 -3.34
CA THR A 23 17.12 3.57 -4.47
C THR A 23 16.26 4.79 -4.13
N PHE A 24 15.67 4.81 -2.93
CA PHE A 24 14.77 5.85 -2.45
C PHE A 24 15.50 6.69 -1.39
N LYS A 25 15.68 7.98 -1.67
CA LYS A 25 16.41 8.88 -0.77
C LYS A 25 15.53 9.34 0.38
N ALA A 26 16.17 9.73 1.49
CA ALA A 26 15.50 10.35 2.62
C ALA A 26 14.60 11.51 2.17
N GLY A 27 13.30 11.41 2.48
CA GLY A 27 12.27 12.39 2.12
C GLY A 27 11.53 12.13 0.80
N ASP A 28 11.74 10.98 0.16
CA ASP A 28 10.89 10.50 -0.94
C ASP A 28 9.58 9.91 -0.42
N ASP A 29 8.49 10.04 -1.18
CA ASP A 29 7.17 9.51 -0.79
C ASP A 29 7.17 7.98 -0.72
N ASP A 30 8.10 7.34 -1.45
CA ASP A 30 8.30 5.89 -1.52
C ASP A 30 9.45 5.40 -0.61
N GLU A 31 10.01 6.27 0.25
CA GLU A 31 11.05 5.87 1.20
C GLU A 31 10.55 4.74 2.11
N THR A 32 11.25 3.61 2.08
CA THR A 32 10.95 2.45 2.92
C THR A 32 12.12 2.20 3.86
N PRO A 33 12.04 2.63 5.13
CA PRO A 33 13.15 2.46 6.08
C PRO A 33 13.38 0.99 6.42
N LEU A 34 14.61 0.68 6.85
CA LEU A 34 14.97 -0.64 7.37
C LEU A 34 14.15 -0.97 8.62
N ASP A 35 13.33 -2.01 8.56
CA ASP A 35 12.55 -2.50 9.70
C ASP A 35 13.31 -3.62 10.44
N GLU A 36 14.11 -3.20 11.43
CA GLU A 36 14.91 -4.10 12.26
C GLU A 36 14.06 -5.04 13.13
N ASP A 37 12.87 -4.61 13.54
CA ASP A 37 11.99 -5.44 14.37
C ASP A 37 11.32 -6.52 13.51
N TYR A 38 10.94 -6.22 12.27
CA TYR A 38 10.48 -7.21 11.29
C TYR A 38 11.58 -8.24 10.98
N LEU A 39 12.81 -7.80 10.71
CA LEU A 39 13.95 -8.71 10.50
C LEU A 39 14.23 -9.58 11.74
N ARG A 40 14.16 -8.98 12.94
CA ARG A 40 14.33 -9.73 14.20
C ARG A 40 13.25 -10.81 14.34
N ALA A 41 11.98 -10.49 14.06
CA ALA A 41 10.90 -11.45 14.08
C ALA A 41 11.14 -12.60 13.08
N MET A 42 11.59 -12.28 11.86
CA MET A 42 11.92 -13.27 10.84
C MET A 42 13.06 -14.20 11.27
N ARG A 43 14.11 -13.65 11.91
CA ARG A 43 15.28 -14.39 12.44
C ARG A 43 14.91 -15.40 13.54
N TYR A 44 13.79 -15.23 14.25
CA TYR A 44 13.29 -16.23 15.20
C TYR A 44 12.72 -17.49 14.52
N GLY A 45 12.56 -17.48 13.19
CA GLY A 45 12.14 -18.63 12.40
C GLY A 45 10.79 -18.42 11.73
N MET A 46 10.76 -17.54 10.73
CA MET A 46 9.58 -17.40 9.87
C MET A 46 9.36 -18.70 9.06
N PRO A 47 8.21 -19.38 9.25
CA PRO A 47 7.93 -20.61 8.51
C PRO A 47 7.74 -20.32 7.02
N PRO A 48 7.87 -21.32 6.12
CA PRO A 48 7.42 -21.17 4.75
C PRO A 48 5.94 -20.78 4.72
N ASN A 49 5.63 -19.63 4.14
CA ASN A 49 4.27 -19.09 4.11
C ASN A 49 4.01 -18.34 2.80
N GLY A 50 2.75 -18.02 2.54
CA GLY A 50 2.34 -17.27 1.36
C GLY A 50 1.38 -16.15 1.76
N GLY A 51 1.58 -14.98 1.17
CA GLY A 51 0.72 -13.82 1.34
C GLY A 51 -0.26 -13.68 0.18
N PHE A 52 -1.43 -13.15 0.50
CA PHE A 52 -2.45 -12.82 -0.49
C PHE A 52 -3.10 -11.47 -0.15
N GLY A 53 -3.16 -10.60 -1.16
CA GLY A 53 -3.83 -9.31 -1.09
C GLY A 53 -4.88 -9.18 -2.18
N MET A 54 -6.08 -8.73 -1.82
CA MET A 54 -7.16 -8.42 -2.75
C MET A 54 -7.72 -7.03 -2.46
N GLY A 55 -7.83 -6.21 -3.51
CA GLY A 55 -8.51 -4.92 -3.42
C GLY A 55 -10.02 -5.14 -3.41
N VAL A 56 -10.65 -4.94 -2.24
CA VAL A 56 -12.09 -5.15 -2.05
C VAL A 56 -12.89 -4.19 -2.94
N ASP A 57 -12.53 -2.91 -2.98
CA ASP A 57 -13.22 -1.90 -3.80
C ASP A 57 -13.21 -2.28 -5.29
N ARG A 58 -12.06 -2.72 -5.80
CA ARG A 58 -11.94 -3.18 -7.20
C ARG A 58 -12.72 -4.47 -7.47
N LEU A 59 -12.78 -5.38 -6.50
CA LEU A 59 -13.64 -6.56 -6.61
C LEU A 59 -15.11 -6.14 -6.71
N VAL A 60 -15.55 -5.23 -5.85
CA VAL A 60 -16.93 -4.72 -5.85
C VAL A 60 -17.22 -4.00 -7.16
N MET A 61 -16.34 -3.11 -7.64
CA MET A 61 -16.46 -2.44 -8.95
C MET A 61 -16.73 -3.43 -10.09
N LEU A 62 -16.00 -4.54 -10.13
CA LEU A 62 -16.21 -5.58 -11.14
C LEU A 62 -17.58 -6.27 -10.97
N LEU A 63 -17.98 -6.56 -9.73
CA LEU A 63 -19.26 -7.24 -9.44
C LEU A 63 -20.49 -6.34 -9.67
N THR A 64 -20.31 -5.02 -9.61
CA THR A 64 -21.38 -4.03 -9.76
C THR A 64 -21.30 -3.25 -11.08
N ASP A 65 -20.40 -3.64 -11.98
CA ASP A 65 -20.15 -3.00 -13.29
C ASP A 65 -19.94 -1.48 -13.18
N GLN A 66 -19.07 -1.07 -12.24
CA GLN A 66 -18.72 0.33 -12.00
C GLN A 66 -17.30 0.63 -12.46
N ASP A 67 -17.16 1.62 -13.34
CA ASP A 67 -15.85 2.06 -13.85
C ASP A 67 -15.09 2.98 -12.87
N SER A 68 -15.79 3.58 -11.91
CA SER A 68 -15.21 4.50 -10.93
C SER A 68 -15.29 3.96 -9.51
N ILE A 69 -14.17 4.04 -8.79
CA ILE A 69 -14.08 3.61 -7.38
C ILE A 69 -14.99 4.44 -6.46
N ARG A 70 -15.34 5.67 -6.87
CA ARG A 70 -16.22 6.54 -6.07
C ARG A 70 -17.64 6.00 -5.97
N ASP A 71 -18.06 5.15 -6.92
CA ASP A 71 -19.41 4.60 -6.99
C ASP A 71 -19.59 3.38 -6.07
N VAL A 72 -18.49 2.86 -5.51
CA VAL A 72 -18.50 1.73 -4.56
C VAL A 72 -18.05 2.12 -3.15
N ILE A 73 -17.70 3.40 -2.93
CA ILE A 73 -17.34 3.94 -1.62
C ILE A 73 -18.47 4.85 -1.13
N LEU A 74 -18.99 4.59 0.07
CA LEU A 74 -20.15 5.34 0.61
C LEU A 74 -19.88 6.85 0.77
N TYR A 75 -18.66 7.20 1.18
CA TYR A 75 -18.20 8.59 1.35
C TYR A 75 -16.83 8.76 0.69
N PRO A 76 -16.75 8.94 -0.64
CA PRO A 76 -15.47 9.01 -1.33
C PRO A 76 -14.74 10.33 -1.04
N HIS A 77 -13.42 10.34 -1.17
CA HIS A 77 -12.66 11.59 -1.10
C HIS A 77 -13.02 12.50 -2.28
N LEU A 78 -13.58 13.66 -1.97
CA LEU A 78 -13.98 14.69 -2.92
C LEU A 78 -13.10 15.93 -2.74
N ARG A 79 -12.88 16.66 -3.83
CA ARG A 79 -12.25 17.98 -3.75
C ARG A 79 -13.19 18.92 -3.00
N PRO A 80 -12.69 19.75 -2.07
CA PRO A 80 -13.49 20.78 -1.43
C PRO A 80 -14.13 21.70 -2.46
N GLU A 81 -15.35 22.17 -2.18
CA GLU A 81 -16.00 23.17 -3.02
C GLU A 81 -15.24 24.50 -2.96
N SER A 82 -14.98 25.11 -4.12
CA SER A 82 -14.50 26.49 -4.16
C SER A 82 -15.60 27.39 -3.58
N LYS A 83 -15.26 28.26 -2.63
CA LYS A 83 -16.16 29.34 -2.22
C LYS A 83 -16.54 30.12 -3.48
N ARG A 84 -17.77 29.96 -3.97
CA ARG A 84 -18.35 30.96 -4.87
C ARG A 84 -18.39 32.24 -4.05
N GLU A 85 -17.65 33.26 -4.48
CA GLU A 85 -17.83 34.61 -3.96
C GLU A 85 -19.33 34.89 -3.99
N GLN A 86 -19.86 35.18 -2.80
CA GLN A 86 -21.25 35.56 -2.64
C GLN A 86 -21.46 36.75 -3.57
N ALA A 87 -22.20 36.53 -4.65
CA ALA A 87 -22.72 37.61 -5.47
C ALA A 87 -23.62 38.43 -4.55
N SER A 88 -23.10 39.56 -4.08
CA SER A 88 -23.89 40.56 -3.38
C SER A 88 -25.02 41.02 -4.30
N PRO A 89 -26.25 41.15 -3.77
CA PRO A 89 -27.39 41.67 -4.53
C PRO A 89 -27.19 43.14 -4.94
#